data_AF-A0A949XDE7-F1
#
_entry.id   AF-A0A949XDE7-F1
#
_cell.length_a   1.000
_cell.length_b   1.000
_cell.length_c   1.000
_cell.angle_alpha   90.00
_cell.angle_beta   90.00
_cell.angle_gamma   90.00
#
_symmetry.space_group_name_H-M   'P 1'
#
loop_
_entity.id
_entity.type
_entity.pdbx_description
1 polymer ?
#
loop_
_entity_poly.entity_id
_entity_poly.type
_entity_poly.pdbx_seq_one_letter_code
_entity_poly.pdbx_strand_id
1 'polypeptide(L)'
;MDWISDCVRYIREKGYSRIAPTPETEEAWVAHVNEVGSQTLLSGTKSWFVGDNIPGKAHAILLYANTAPAYRAKIAEAAAKGYEGFILQ
;
A
#
# COMPACT_ATOMS: atom_id res chain seq x y z
N MET A 1 -12.79 -1.82 10.50
CA MET A 1 -11.88 -2.38 9.48
C MET A 1 -12.65 -2.27 8.19
N ASP A 2 -12.78 -1.05 7.64
CA ASP A 2 -13.84 -0.73 6.68
C ASP A 2 -13.37 0.18 5.53
N TRP A 3 -12.05 0.41 5.39
CA TRP A 3 -11.50 1.41 4.46
C TRP A 3 -11.97 1.22 3.01
N ILE A 4 -11.98 -0.01 2.51
CA ILE A 4 -12.43 -0.30 1.14
C ILE A 4 -13.94 -0.04 0.99
N SER A 5 -14.75 -0.46 1.97
CA SER A 5 -16.19 -0.23 1.98
C SER A 5 -16.51 1.27 2.03
N ASP A 6 -15.80 2.03 2.86
CA ASP A 6 -15.92 3.47 2.99
C ASP A 6 -15.48 4.20 1.71
N CYS A 7 -14.44 3.70 1.04
CA CYS A 7 -13.98 4.18 -0.27
C CYS A 7 -15.02 3.98 -1.36
N VAL A 8 -15.57 2.75 -1.46
CA VAL A 8 -16.63 2.45 -2.43
C VAL A 8 -17.88 3.30 -2.18
N ARG A 9 -18.25 3.52 -0.91
CA ARG A 9 -19.35 4.43 -0.58
C ARG A 9 -19.05 5.87 -0.98
N TYR A 10 -17.87 6.38 -0.63
CA TYR A 10 -17.44 7.73 -0.95
C TYR A 10 -17.49 8.03 -2.46
N ILE A 11 -16.92 7.14 -3.29
CA ILE A 11 -16.90 7.37 -4.74
C ILE A 11 -18.32 7.39 -5.33
N ARG A 12 -19.21 6.50 -4.85
CA ARG A 12 -20.60 6.45 -5.29
C ARG A 12 -21.39 7.68 -4.88
N GLU A 13 -21.26 8.12 -3.63
CA GLU A 13 -21.95 9.31 -3.10
C GLU A 13 -21.49 10.60 -3.80
N LYS A 14 -20.24 10.64 -4.27
CA LYS A 14 -19.69 11.76 -5.03
C LYS A 14 -19.93 11.66 -6.55
N GLY A 15 -20.56 10.59 -7.02
CA GLY A 15 -20.88 10.39 -8.44
C GLY A 15 -19.70 9.93 -9.30
N TYR A 16 -18.59 9.50 -8.70
CA TYR A 16 -17.47 8.90 -9.42
C TYR A 16 -17.77 7.43 -9.77
N SER A 17 -17.30 7.01 -10.93
CA SER A 17 -17.39 5.67 -11.49
C SER A 17 -16.12 4.83 -11.31
N ARG A 18 -14.97 5.49 -11.08
CA ARG A 18 -13.65 4.88 -11.02
C ARG A 18 -12.75 5.60 -10.00
N ILE A 19 -11.92 4.80 -9.34
CA ILE A 19 -10.79 5.23 -8.52
C ILE A 19 -9.55 4.42 -8.91
N ALA A 20 -8.41 5.08 -9.09
CA ALA A 20 -7.13 4.42 -9.31
C ALA A 20 -6.00 5.25 -8.70
N PRO A 21 -4.94 4.63 -8.13
CA PRO A 21 -3.78 5.39 -7.68
C PRO A 21 -3.09 6.06 -8.87
N THR A 22 -2.40 7.18 -8.63
CA THR A 22 -1.45 7.70 -9.61
C THR A 22 -0.19 6.82 -9.62
N PRO A 23 0.56 6.73 -10.73
CA PRO A 23 1.83 6.03 -10.77
C PRO A 23 2.81 6.51 -9.68
N GLU A 24 2.87 7.82 -9.44
CA GLU A 24 3.76 8.43 -8.45
C GLU A 24 3.38 8.00 -7.02
N THR A 25 2.08 7.84 -6.76
CA THR A 25 1.59 7.38 -5.45
C THR A 25 1.94 5.91 -5.22
N GLU A 26 1.85 5.08 -6.27
CA GLU A 26 2.27 3.68 -6.20
C GLU A 26 3.78 3.56 -5.98
N GLU A 27 4.59 4.32 -6.75
CA GLU A 27 6.05 4.36 -6.60
C GLU A 27 6.47 4.82 -5.20
N ALA A 28 5.85 5.88 -4.69
CA ALA A 28 6.09 6.38 -3.33
C ALA A 28 5.71 5.34 -2.26
N TRP A 29 4.62 4.60 -2.46
CA TRP A 29 4.22 3.52 -1.56
C TRP A 29 5.23 2.37 -1.58
N VAL A 30 5.70 1.96 -2.76
CA VAL A 30 6.73 0.93 -2.92
C VAL A 30 8.04 1.36 -2.25
N ALA A 31 8.48 2.60 -2.47
CA ALA A 31 9.67 3.15 -1.83
C ALA A 31 9.55 3.13 -0.30
N HIS A 32 8.40 3.57 0.24
CA HIS A 32 8.12 3.52 1.68
C HIS A 32 8.14 2.08 2.23
N VAL A 33 7.51 1.12 1.54
CA VAL A 33 7.49 -0.29 1.96
C VAL A 33 8.89 -0.88 2.00
N ASN A 34 9.71 -0.58 1.00
CA ASN A 34 11.11 -1.01 0.96
C ASN A 34 11.93 -0.35 2.08
N GLU A 35 11.73 0.94 2.34
CA GLU A 35 12.40 1.68 3.42
C GLU A 35 12.12 1.01 4.77
N VAL A 36 10.84 0.84 5.14
CA VAL A 36 10.49 0.20 6.42
C VAL A 36 10.92 -1.26 6.47
N GLY A 37 10.90 -1.96 5.32
CA GLY A 37 11.38 -3.33 5.20
C GLY A 37 12.87 -3.46 5.48
N SER A 38 13.68 -2.55 4.96
CA SER A 38 15.15 -2.56 5.11
C SER A 38 15.62 -2.39 6.56
N GLN A 39 14.77 -1.82 7.42
CA GLN A 39 15.02 -1.64 8.85
C GLN A 39 14.74 -2.92 9.67
N THR A 40 14.35 -4.03 9.02
CA THR A 40 14.00 -5.29 9.68
C THR A 40 14.85 -6.46 9.18
N LEU A 41 14.92 -7.53 9.98
CA LEU A 41 15.57 -8.78 9.56
C LEU A 41 14.79 -9.55 8.48
N LEU A 42 13.52 -9.17 8.20
CA LEU A 42 12.69 -9.82 7.19
C LEU A 42 13.29 -9.70 5.79
N SER A 43 13.88 -8.54 5.48
CA SER A 43 14.47 -8.27 4.16
C SER A 43 15.83 -8.97 3.98
N GLY A 44 16.55 -9.24 5.07
CA GLY A 44 17.86 -9.89 5.03
C GLY A 44 17.82 -11.42 4.99
N THR A 45 16.63 -12.02 5.08
CA THR A 45 16.47 -13.48 5.21
C THR A 45 15.74 -14.06 4.01
N LYS A 46 16.32 -15.09 3.39
CA LYS A 46 15.68 -15.84 2.31
C LYS A 46 14.37 -16.43 2.80
N SER A 47 13.27 -15.94 2.24
CA SER A 47 11.92 -16.35 2.64
C SER A 47 10.93 -16.06 1.53
N TRP A 48 9.72 -16.59 1.66
CA TRP A 48 8.62 -16.24 0.77
C TRP A 48 8.17 -14.79 0.92
N PHE A 49 8.48 -14.13 2.05
CA PHE A 49 8.21 -12.69 2.24
C PHE A 49 9.02 -11.80 1.30
N VAL A 50 10.16 -12.29 0.81
CA VAL A 50 11.02 -11.57 -0.15
C VAL A 50 11.05 -12.22 -1.53
N GLY A 51 10.23 -13.25 -1.77
CA GLY A 51 10.12 -13.91 -3.07
C GLY A 51 11.18 -14.98 -3.38
N ASP A 52 12.16 -15.20 -2.48
CA ASP A 52 13.28 -16.13 -2.69
C ASP A 52 12.89 -17.61 -2.71
N ASN A 53 11.62 -17.93 -2.44
CA ASN A 53 11.09 -19.29 -2.55
C ASN A 53 10.83 -19.74 -4.00
N ILE A 54 10.90 -18.84 -4.99
CA ILE A 54 10.65 -19.14 -6.40
C ILE A 54 11.91 -18.78 -7.22
N PRO A 55 12.56 -19.76 -7.89
CA PRO A 55 13.71 -19.48 -8.74
C PRO A 55 13.40 -18.45 -9.83
N GLY A 56 14.25 -17.42 -9.94
CA GLY A 56 14.11 -16.35 -10.93
C GLY A 56 13.07 -15.27 -10.58
N LYS A 57 12.34 -15.39 -9.46
CA LYS A 57 11.46 -14.32 -8.98
C LYS A 57 12.30 -13.16 -8.41
N ALA A 58 11.83 -11.93 -8.62
CA ALA A 58 12.48 -10.74 -8.09
C ALA A 58 12.51 -10.77 -6.55
N HIS A 59 13.66 -10.35 -5.99
CA HIS A 59 13.85 -10.18 -4.56
C HIS A 59 13.33 -8.82 -4.11
N ALA A 60 12.20 -8.78 -3.41
CA ALA A 60 11.61 -7.57 -2.86
C ALA A 60 10.69 -7.92 -1.69
N ILE A 61 10.65 -7.08 -0.64
CA ILE A 61 9.74 -7.30 0.48
C ILE A 61 8.28 -7.19 -0.01
N LEU A 62 7.50 -8.25 0.17
CA LEU A 62 6.11 -8.36 -0.27
C LEU A 62 5.10 -7.96 0.82
N LEU A 63 5.61 -7.58 2.01
CA LEU A 63 4.83 -7.21 3.17
C LEU A 63 5.04 -5.75 3.55
N TYR A 64 4.05 -5.17 4.23
CA TYR A 64 4.26 -3.96 5.01
C TYR A 64 4.93 -4.33 6.34
N ALA A 65 6.25 -4.09 6.44
CA ALA A 65 7.08 -4.56 7.56
C ALA A 65 6.95 -3.76 8.87
N ASN A 66 6.11 -2.71 8.90
CA ASN A 66 5.84 -1.92 10.09
C ASN A 66 4.50 -2.36 10.74
N THR A 67 4.17 -1.79 11.90
CA THR A 67 3.03 -2.19 12.72
C THR A 67 1.68 -1.96 12.02
N ALA A 68 0.68 -2.79 12.36
CA ALA A 68 -0.68 -2.63 11.85
C ALA A 68 -1.29 -1.24 12.14
N PRO A 69 -1.09 -0.60 13.33
CA PRO A 69 -1.50 0.78 13.54
C PRO A 69 -0.86 1.78 12.56
N ALA A 70 0.45 1.66 12.28
CA ALA A 70 1.12 2.55 11.33
C ALA A 70 0.57 2.40 9.90
N TYR A 71 0.28 1.16 9.47
CA TYR A 71 -0.41 0.91 8.20
C TYR A 71 -1.80 1.56 8.16
N ARG A 72 -2.60 1.34 9.21
CA ARG A 72 -3.96 1.90 9.31
C ARG A 72 -3.96 3.43 9.29
N ALA A 73 -2.99 4.05 9.95
CA ALA A 73 -2.84 5.52 9.96
C ALA A 73 -2.58 6.06 8.55
N LYS A 74 -1.67 5.45 7.79
CA LYS A 74 -1.34 5.85 6.40
C LYS A 74 -2.56 5.77 5.47
N ILE A 75 -3.30 4.66 5.49
CA ILE A 75 -4.49 4.55 4.63
C ILE A 75 -5.61 5.50 5.10
N ALA A 76 -5.77 5.70 6.43
CA ALA A 76 -6.76 6.62 6.96
C ALA A 76 -6.46 8.08 6.58
N GLU A 77 -5.18 8.48 6.53
CA GLU A 77 -4.77 9.81 6.08
C GLU A 77 -5.21 10.07 4.63
N ALA A 78 -4.97 9.12 3.72
CA ALA A 78 -5.41 9.25 2.34
C ALA A 78 -6.93 9.46 2.26
N ALA A 79 -7.71 8.65 2.98
CA ALA A 79 -9.18 8.78 3.00
C ALA A 79 -9.64 10.12 3.61
N ALA A 80 -9.02 10.57 4.71
CA ALA A 80 -9.36 11.83 5.36
C ALA A 80 -9.10 13.05 4.46
N LYS A 81 -8.15 12.94 3.53
CA LYS A 81 -7.84 13.96 2.52
C LYS A 81 -8.59 13.76 1.20
N GLY A 82 -9.67 12.99 1.20
CA GLY A 82 -10.48 12.76 -0.01
C GLY A 82 -9.81 11.84 -1.03
N TYR A 83 -9.06 10.85 -0.55
CA TYR A 83 -8.27 9.91 -1.36
C TYR A 83 -7.15 10.62 -2.15
N GLU A 84 -6.37 11.45 -1.45
CA GLU A 84 -5.15 12.06 -2.00
C GLU A 84 -4.22 10.97 -2.58
N GLY A 85 -3.63 11.24 -3.75
CA GLY A 85 -2.84 10.27 -4.52
C GLY A 85 -3.66 9.33 -5.40
N PHE A 86 -4.98 9.49 -5.44
CA PHE A 86 -5.86 8.76 -6.35
C PHE A 86 -6.51 9.69 -7.37
N ILE A 87 -6.71 9.15 -8.57
CA ILE A 87 -7.51 9.74 -9.64
C ILE A 87 -8.94 9.25 -9.47
N LEU A 88 -9.87 10.19 -9.26
CA LEU A 88 -11.31 9.96 -9.16
C LEU A 88 -12.00 10.41 -10.45
N GLN A 89 -12.79 9.53 -11.06
CA GLN A 89 -13.46 9.76 -12.35
C GLN A 89 -14.89 9.25 -12.33
#